data_AF-A0A370PFY0-F1
#
_entry.id   AF-A0A370PFY0-F1
#
_cell.length_a   1.000
_cell.length_b   1.000
_cell.length_c   1.000
_cell.angle_alpha   90.00
_cell.angle_beta   90.00
_cell.angle_gamma   90.00
#
_symmetry.space_group_name_H-M   'P 1'
#
loop_
_entity.id
_entity.type
_entity.pdbx_description
1 polymer ?
#
loop_
_entity_poly.entity_id
_entity_poly.type
_entity_poly.pdbx_seq_one_letter_code
_entity_poly.pdbx_strand_id
1 'polypeptide(L)'
;MKYLATTQPDRPRLPCDHGPAKTWVPYPREASPVQVYIACVFNNLCELSTINTDASALVFGSGQIPPPDTLPRTLQKIRLRLAQWRDNLPECLTLENITVSHAFTLHMVYYASIMVLWGSIKEPDDAAKAGTESTTFAAREVCVDAAESFVQLLRIYRAKWGIDYMCLTTVSCLSTALFTLLSELGDPGRKSDFTELCVVARACSRKWPIIKGLMRMLQLSARKNHVSLLPETHALFVDFEATIWERHDDARFKGIYPNFCI
;
A
#
# COMPACT_ATOMS: atom_id res chain seq x y z
N MET A 1 -11.22 -16.90 -4.54
CA MET A 1 -12.10 -16.46 -3.44
C MET A 1 -13.43 -16.10 -4.08
N LYS A 2 -14.56 -16.73 -3.70
CA LYS A 2 -15.87 -16.31 -4.24
C LYS A 2 -16.21 -14.94 -3.64
N TYR A 3 -16.56 -13.96 -4.48
CA TYR A 3 -17.05 -12.67 -4.00
C TYR A 3 -18.36 -12.89 -3.23
N LEU A 4 -18.35 -12.64 -1.93
CA LEU A 4 -19.55 -12.66 -1.11
C LEU A 4 -20.19 -11.28 -1.22
N ALA A 5 -21.29 -11.19 -1.99
CA ALA A 5 -22.10 -9.98 -2.07
C ALA A 5 -22.68 -9.66 -0.68
N THR A 6 -21.95 -8.88 0.08
CA THR A 6 -22.36 -8.44 1.42
C THR A 6 -23.04 -7.10 1.24
N THR A 7 -24.30 -7.00 1.67
CA THR A 7 -25.03 -5.73 1.64
C THR A 7 -24.35 -4.73 2.57
N GLN A 8 -24.18 -3.49 2.10
CA GLN A 8 -23.62 -2.45 2.94
C GLN A 8 -24.57 -2.21 4.13
N PRO A 9 -24.06 -2.26 5.37
CA PRO A 9 -24.90 -1.97 6.52
C PRO A 9 -25.28 -0.48 6.50
N ASP A 10 -26.58 -0.21 6.61
CA ASP A 10 -27.10 1.15 6.71
C ASP A 10 -26.84 1.68 8.13
N ARG A 11 -25.71 2.36 8.29
CA ARG A 11 -25.26 2.97 9.55
C ARG A 11 -25.04 4.46 9.32
N PRO A 12 -25.59 5.33 10.18
CA PRO A 12 -25.36 6.76 10.06
C PRO A 12 -23.87 7.09 10.27
N ARG A 13 -23.39 8.11 9.57
CA ARG A 13 -22.03 8.66 9.78
C ARG A 13 -21.92 9.21 11.20
N LEU A 14 -20.75 9.08 11.80
CA LEU A 14 -20.47 9.72 13.09
C LEU A 14 -20.50 11.25 12.91
N PRO A 15 -21.02 12.01 13.87
CA PRO A 15 -21.00 13.47 13.79
C PRO A 15 -19.55 13.99 13.82
N CYS A 16 -19.21 14.85 12.84
CA CYS A 16 -17.94 15.56 12.77
C CYS A 16 -18.11 16.99 13.32
N ASP A 17 -18.65 17.11 14.53
CA ASP A 17 -18.99 18.39 15.16
C ASP A 17 -17.78 19.19 15.66
N HIS A 18 -16.57 18.60 15.58
CA HIS A 18 -15.32 19.16 16.11
C HIS A 18 -15.51 19.72 17.53
N GLY A 19 -16.33 19.02 18.34
CA GLY A 19 -16.62 19.36 19.73
C GLY A 19 -15.38 19.40 20.63
N PRO A 20 -15.52 19.51 21.96
CA PRO A 20 -14.39 19.77 22.86
C PRO A 20 -13.21 18.84 22.57
N ALA A 21 -12.03 19.46 22.50
CA ALA A 21 -10.78 18.87 22.05
C ALA A 21 -10.52 17.46 22.62
N LYS A 22 -10.88 16.40 21.86
CA LYS A 22 -10.46 15.04 22.20
C LYS A 22 -8.98 14.92 21.88
N THR A 23 -8.16 14.74 22.90
CA THR A 23 -6.72 14.62 22.74
C THR A 23 -6.26 13.16 22.78
N TRP A 24 -5.22 12.84 22.04
CA TRP A 24 -4.48 11.58 22.12
C TRP A 24 -3.06 11.86 22.55
N VAL A 25 -2.57 11.03 23.47
CA VAL A 25 -1.17 11.01 23.86
C VAL A 25 -0.52 9.81 23.18
N PRO A 26 0.57 10.00 22.42
CA PRO A 26 1.29 8.89 21.84
C PRO A 26 1.73 7.87 22.90
N TYR A 27 1.50 6.58 22.65
CA TYR A 27 2.05 5.49 23.46
C TYR A 27 3.14 4.76 22.65
N PRO A 28 4.28 4.34 23.23
CA PRO A 28 4.68 4.44 24.64
C PRO A 28 5.40 5.73 25.03
N ARG A 29 5.68 6.63 24.07
CA ARG A 29 6.46 7.85 24.33
C ARG A 29 5.58 8.92 24.95
N GLU A 30 5.83 9.29 26.21
CA GLU A 30 5.20 10.46 26.82
C GLU A 30 5.53 11.71 26.00
N ALA A 31 4.52 12.22 25.30
CA ALA A 31 4.59 13.40 24.46
C ALA A 31 3.36 14.28 24.73
N SER A 32 3.42 15.54 24.27
CA SER A 32 2.31 16.46 24.45
C SER A 32 1.03 15.90 23.81
N PRO A 33 -0.14 15.99 24.49
CA PRO A 33 -1.40 15.59 23.91
C PRO A 33 -1.67 16.34 22.61
N VAL A 34 -2.08 15.61 21.57
CA VAL A 34 -2.45 16.19 20.27
C VAL A 34 -3.94 16.04 20.02
N GLN A 35 -4.53 17.00 19.32
CA GLN A 35 -5.93 16.95 18.93
C GLN A 35 -6.21 15.77 18.00
N VAL A 36 -7.36 15.13 18.16
CA VAL A 36 -7.78 13.95 17.39
C VAL A 36 -9.14 14.14 16.77
N TYR A 37 -9.26 13.73 15.52
CA TYR A 37 -10.49 13.77 14.74
C TYR A 37 -10.99 12.37 14.40
N ILE A 38 -11.16 11.50 15.42
CA ILE A 38 -11.53 10.08 15.24
C ILE A 38 -12.78 9.91 14.35
N ALA A 39 -13.82 10.73 14.56
CA ALA A 39 -15.04 10.65 13.76
C ALA A 39 -14.77 10.94 12.27
N CYS A 40 -13.98 11.98 11.99
CA CYS A 40 -13.55 12.32 10.64
C CYS A 40 -12.74 11.17 10.03
N VAL A 41 -11.74 10.64 10.75
CA VAL A 41 -10.90 9.54 10.25
C VAL A 41 -11.74 8.29 9.97
N PHE A 42 -12.62 7.92 10.89
CA PHE A 42 -13.47 6.73 10.76
C PHE A 42 -14.41 6.85 9.56
N ASN A 43 -15.14 7.96 9.45
CA ASN A 43 -16.06 8.19 8.33
C ASN A 43 -15.33 8.14 6.97
N ASN A 44 -14.16 8.77 6.88
CA ASN A 44 -13.38 8.79 5.63
C ASN A 44 -12.72 7.45 5.31
N LEU A 45 -12.31 6.67 6.33
CA LEU A 45 -11.86 5.30 6.15
C LEU A 45 -12.99 4.42 5.61
N CYS A 46 -14.20 4.55 6.16
CA CYS A 46 -15.38 3.83 5.68
C CYS A 46 -15.69 4.18 4.22
N GLU A 47 -15.70 5.47 3.88
CA GLU A 47 -15.96 5.92 2.51
C GLU A 47 -14.92 5.39 1.52
N LEU A 48 -13.62 5.50 1.85
CA LEU A 48 -12.55 4.96 1.02
C LEU A 48 -12.67 3.43 0.89
N SER A 49 -13.02 2.75 1.97
CA SER A 49 -13.21 1.29 1.99
C SER A 49 -14.39 0.88 1.10
N THR A 50 -15.51 1.61 1.09
CA THR A 50 -16.62 1.38 0.16
C THR A 50 -16.17 1.52 -1.29
N ILE A 51 -15.41 2.57 -1.62
CA ILE A 51 -14.87 2.75 -2.98
C ILE A 51 -13.98 1.56 -3.36
N ASN A 52 -13.10 1.13 -2.45
CA ASN A 52 -12.19 0.00 -2.67
C ASN A 52 -12.93 -1.34 -2.82
N THR A 53 -13.98 -1.58 -2.03
CA THR A 53 -14.80 -2.79 -2.13
C THR A 53 -15.54 -2.83 -3.45
N ASP A 54 -16.18 -1.74 -3.86
CA ASP A 54 -16.84 -1.64 -5.17
C ASP A 54 -15.86 -1.85 -6.31
N ALA A 55 -14.69 -1.19 -6.24
CA ALA A 55 -13.64 -1.32 -7.23
C ALA A 55 -13.15 -2.76 -7.33
N SER A 56 -12.92 -3.41 -6.18
CA SER A 56 -12.49 -4.81 -6.14
C SER A 56 -13.55 -5.76 -6.69
N ALA A 57 -14.83 -5.50 -6.43
CA ALA A 57 -15.93 -6.26 -6.98
C ALA A 57 -15.99 -6.14 -8.52
N LEU A 58 -15.83 -4.93 -9.03
CA LEU A 58 -15.86 -4.64 -10.47
C LEU A 58 -14.65 -5.25 -11.21
N VAL A 59 -13.46 -5.24 -10.59
CA VAL A 59 -12.22 -5.70 -11.24
C VAL A 59 -11.94 -7.18 -10.99
N PHE A 60 -12.32 -7.74 -9.84
CA PHE A 60 -11.96 -9.11 -9.45
C PHE A 60 -13.16 -10.01 -9.12
N GLY A 61 -14.39 -9.49 -9.10
CA GLY A 61 -15.57 -10.20 -8.59
C GLY A 61 -15.96 -11.46 -9.36
N SER A 62 -15.69 -11.51 -10.67
CA SER A 62 -15.95 -12.68 -11.51
C SER A 62 -14.83 -13.74 -11.47
N GLY A 63 -13.71 -13.45 -10.79
CA GLY A 63 -12.50 -14.28 -10.84
C GLY A 63 -11.72 -14.18 -12.16
N GLN A 64 -12.22 -13.42 -13.14
CA GLN A 64 -11.54 -13.07 -14.38
C GLN A 64 -11.45 -11.55 -14.47
N ILE A 65 -10.34 -11.03 -14.99
CA ILE A 65 -10.19 -9.59 -15.21
C ILE A 65 -11.23 -9.17 -16.28
N PRO A 66 -11.93 -8.04 -16.11
CA PRO A 66 -12.87 -7.53 -17.11
C PRO A 66 -12.23 -7.42 -18.51
N PRO A 67 -13.01 -7.57 -19.59
CA PRO A 67 -12.50 -7.44 -20.95
C PRO A 67 -11.73 -6.12 -21.15
N PRO A 68 -10.62 -6.13 -21.93
CA PRO A 68 -9.77 -4.95 -22.18
C PRO A 68 -10.53 -3.71 -22.61
N ASP A 69 -11.66 -3.87 -23.30
CA ASP A 69 -12.47 -2.76 -23.82
C ASP A 69 -13.25 -2.02 -22.72
N THR A 70 -13.54 -2.72 -21.62
CA THR A 70 -14.37 -2.23 -20.50
C THR A 70 -13.56 -1.83 -19.28
N LEU A 71 -12.37 -2.40 -19.12
CA LEU A 71 -11.50 -2.19 -17.96
C LEU A 71 -11.01 -0.73 -17.83
N PRO A 72 -10.51 -0.05 -18.89
CA PRO A 72 -10.07 1.35 -18.80
C PRO A 72 -11.17 2.30 -18.34
N ARG A 73 -12.38 2.15 -18.89
CA ARG A 73 -13.55 2.96 -18.50
C ARG A 73 -13.93 2.72 -17.04
N THR A 74 -13.84 1.48 -16.58
CA THR A 74 -14.13 1.11 -15.19
C THR A 74 -13.11 1.72 -14.23
N LEU A 75 -11.82 1.59 -14.54
CA LEU A 75 -10.74 2.19 -13.76
C LEU A 75 -10.80 3.71 -13.76
N GLN A 76 -11.15 4.35 -14.88
CA GLN A 76 -11.34 5.80 -14.92
C GLN A 76 -12.47 6.27 -14.00
N LYS A 77 -13.61 5.55 -13.97
CA LYS A 77 -14.70 5.84 -13.03
C LYS A 77 -14.26 5.69 -11.57
N ILE A 78 -13.51 4.63 -11.27
CA ILE A 78 -12.96 4.40 -9.92
C ILE A 78 -11.95 5.51 -9.56
N ARG A 79 -11.08 5.91 -10.49
CA ARG A 79 -10.11 7.01 -10.29
C ARG A 79 -10.81 8.31 -9.95
N LEU A 80 -11.90 8.63 -10.66
CA LEU A 80 -12.68 9.82 -10.40
C LEU A 80 -13.28 9.80 -8.99
N ARG A 81 -13.86 8.67 -8.56
CA ARG A 81 -14.38 8.51 -7.20
C ARG A 81 -13.30 8.67 -6.13
N LEU A 82 -12.12 8.06 -6.36
CA LEU A 82 -10.98 8.21 -5.47
C LEU A 82 -10.51 9.67 -5.40
N ALA A 83 -10.33 10.34 -6.54
CA ALA A 83 -9.95 11.75 -6.58
C ALA A 83 -10.97 12.64 -5.86
N GLN A 84 -12.26 12.45 -6.12
CA GLN A 84 -13.34 13.15 -5.43
C GLN A 84 -13.29 12.92 -3.91
N TRP A 85 -13.07 11.69 -3.46
CA TRP A 85 -12.90 11.40 -2.04
C TRP A 85 -11.75 12.21 -1.44
N ARG A 86 -10.59 12.25 -2.12
CA ARG A 86 -9.41 12.99 -1.66
C ARG A 86 -9.67 14.50 -1.61
N ASP A 87 -10.31 15.03 -2.64
CA ASP A 87 -10.56 16.47 -2.78
C ASP A 87 -11.67 16.95 -1.82
N ASN A 88 -12.53 16.05 -1.35
CA ASN A 88 -13.59 16.33 -0.35
C ASN A 88 -13.17 16.05 1.09
N LEU A 89 -11.88 15.76 1.35
CA LEU A 89 -11.41 15.55 2.72
C LEU A 89 -11.61 16.83 3.55
N PRO A 90 -12.10 16.71 4.79
CA PRO A 90 -12.20 17.85 5.68
C PRO A 90 -10.81 18.40 6.00
N GLU A 91 -10.74 19.70 6.32
CA GLU A 91 -9.48 20.41 6.60
C GLU A 91 -8.59 19.67 7.62
N CYS A 92 -9.18 19.07 8.65
CA CYS A 92 -8.50 18.32 9.70
C CYS A 92 -7.83 17.01 9.23
N LEU A 93 -8.10 16.55 8.01
CA LEU A 93 -7.51 15.36 7.38
C LEU A 93 -6.64 15.70 6.16
N THR A 94 -6.40 16.98 5.89
CA THR A 94 -5.40 17.41 4.90
C THR A 94 -3.98 17.09 5.38
N LEU A 95 -3.03 16.89 4.46
CA LEU A 95 -1.67 16.45 4.81
C LEU A 95 -0.94 17.43 5.75
N GLU A 96 -1.25 18.71 5.62
CA GLU A 96 -0.70 19.82 6.39
C GLU A 96 -1.21 19.80 7.83
N ASN A 97 -2.48 19.46 8.04
CA ASN A 97 -3.17 19.58 9.33
C ASN A 97 -3.24 18.27 10.13
N ILE A 98 -2.79 17.14 9.56
CA ILE A 98 -2.79 15.86 10.28
C ILE A 98 -1.81 15.89 11.46
N THR A 99 -2.37 15.64 12.65
CA THR A 99 -1.67 15.56 13.94
C THR A 99 -1.38 14.13 14.39
N VAL A 100 -2.10 13.14 13.87
CA VAL A 100 -2.06 11.74 14.32
C VAL A 100 -1.75 10.77 13.18
N SER A 101 -0.98 9.72 13.49
CA SER A 101 -0.45 8.79 12.49
C SER A 101 -1.53 8.03 11.72
N HIS A 102 -2.62 7.63 12.37
CA HIS A 102 -3.72 6.87 11.74
C HIS A 102 -4.53 7.69 10.73
N ALA A 103 -4.63 9.00 10.91
CA ALA A 103 -5.21 9.89 9.90
C ALA A 103 -4.31 9.96 8.66
N PHE A 104 -2.99 9.97 8.85
CA PHE A 104 -2.02 9.95 7.76
C PHE A 104 -2.06 8.65 6.95
N THR A 105 -2.34 7.52 7.60
CA THR A 105 -2.52 6.23 6.93
C THR A 105 -3.64 6.26 5.87
N LEU A 106 -4.65 7.13 5.97
CA LEU A 106 -5.69 7.27 4.95
C LEU A 106 -5.12 7.60 3.56
N HIS A 107 -4.19 8.54 3.51
CA HIS A 107 -3.51 8.94 2.27
C HIS A 107 -2.63 7.83 1.70
N MET A 108 -2.01 7.04 2.58
CA MET A 108 -1.26 5.85 2.17
C MET A 108 -2.16 4.76 1.58
N VAL A 109 -3.34 4.54 2.17
CA VAL A 109 -4.33 3.59 1.64
C VAL A 109 -4.84 4.05 0.28
N TYR A 110 -5.07 5.35 0.09
CA TYR A 110 -5.47 5.91 -1.20
C TYR A 110 -4.49 5.54 -2.32
N TYR A 111 -3.18 5.79 -2.14
CA TYR A 111 -2.19 5.44 -3.17
C TYR A 111 -2.01 3.93 -3.32
N ALA A 112 -2.10 3.16 -2.23
CA ALA A 112 -2.08 1.71 -2.30
C ALA A 112 -3.26 1.14 -3.11
N SER A 113 -4.45 1.70 -2.98
CA SER A 113 -5.61 1.33 -3.79
C SER A 113 -5.34 1.54 -5.27
N ILE A 114 -4.71 2.66 -5.65
CA ILE A 114 -4.33 2.93 -7.03
C ILE A 114 -3.33 1.87 -7.51
N MET A 115 -2.26 1.60 -6.75
CA MET A 115 -1.28 0.58 -7.15
C MET A 115 -1.90 -0.81 -7.33
N VAL A 116 -2.81 -1.25 -6.44
CA VAL A 116 -3.46 -2.56 -6.54
C VAL A 116 -4.39 -2.64 -7.77
N LEU A 117 -5.21 -1.61 -7.99
CA LEU A 117 -6.22 -1.62 -9.05
C LEU A 117 -5.58 -1.52 -10.44
N TRP A 118 -4.57 -0.66 -10.61
CA TRP A 118 -3.89 -0.49 -11.90
C TRP A 118 -2.80 -1.54 -12.15
N GLY A 119 -2.14 -2.05 -11.11
CA GLY A 119 -1.15 -3.12 -11.23
C GLY A 119 -1.74 -4.46 -11.67
N SER A 120 -3.07 -4.58 -11.62
CA SER A 120 -3.80 -5.74 -12.12
C SER A 120 -4.00 -5.76 -13.64
N ILE A 121 -3.70 -4.64 -14.33
CA ILE A 121 -3.65 -4.61 -15.79
C ILE A 121 -2.38 -5.36 -16.22
N LYS A 122 -2.53 -6.64 -16.54
CA LYS A 122 -1.43 -7.47 -17.05
C LYS A 122 -1.01 -7.04 -18.45
N GLU A 123 0.26 -7.25 -18.77
CA GLU A 123 0.71 -7.29 -20.16
C GLU A 123 -0.05 -8.39 -20.92
N PRO A 124 -0.59 -8.11 -22.11
CA PRO A 124 -1.26 -9.11 -22.92
C PRO A 124 -0.29 -10.25 -23.30
N ASP A 125 -0.79 -11.48 -23.34
CA ASP A 125 -0.12 -12.57 -24.06
C ASP A 125 0.13 -12.16 -25.52
N ASP A 126 1.15 -12.77 -26.14
CA ASP A 126 1.73 -12.35 -27.43
C ASP A 126 0.74 -12.12 -28.59
N ALA A 127 -0.51 -12.59 -28.48
CA ALA A 127 -1.57 -12.45 -29.47
C ALA A 127 -2.36 -11.11 -29.45
N ALA A 128 -2.26 -10.26 -28.41
CA ALA A 128 -3.11 -9.06 -28.26
C ALA A 128 -2.35 -7.71 -28.22
N LYS A 129 -1.23 -7.61 -28.93
CA LYS A 129 -0.27 -6.49 -28.85
C LYS A 129 -0.71 -5.17 -29.48
N ALA A 130 -1.50 -5.18 -30.55
CA ALA A 130 -1.66 -3.98 -31.41
C ALA A 130 -2.49 -2.81 -30.85
N GLY A 131 -3.05 -2.90 -29.63
CA GLY A 131 -3.78 -1.78 -29.00
C GLY A 131 -3.71 -1.74 -27.46
N THR A 132 -3.26 -2.83 -26.84
CA THR A 132 -3.22 -2.98 -25.38
C THR A 132 -1.92 -2.43 -24.77
N GLU A 133 -0.83 -2.36 -25.54
CA GLU A 133 0.48 -1.86 -25.08
C GLU A 133 0.45 -0.42 -24.57
N SER A 134 -0.31 0.47 -25.21
CA SER A 134 -0.46 1.85 -24.74
C SER A 134 -1.21 1.94 -23.40
N THR A 135 -2.13 1.00 -23.15
CA THR A 135 -2.93 0.98 -21.92
C THR A 135 -2.14 0.39 -20.75
N THR A 136 -1.37 -0.67 -21.00
CA THR A 136 -0.49 -1.28 -19.99
C THR A 136 0.61 -0.31 -19.58
N PHE A 137 1.23 0.39 -20.54
CA PHE A 137 2.21 1.43 -20.25
C PHE A 137 1.62 2.56 -19.39
N ALA A 138 0.45 3.09 -19.78
CA ALA A 138 -0.21 4.14 -19.00
C ALA A 138 -0.59 3.67 -17.58
N ALA A 139 -1.01 2.41 -17.41
CA ALA A 139 -1.33 1.86 -16.11
C ALA A 139 -0.08 1.67 -15.22
N ARG A 140 1.02 1.24 -15.83
CA ARG A 140 2.33 1.12 -15.18
C ARG A 140 2.78 2.48 -14.65
N GLU A 141 2.77 3.51 -15.46
CA GLU A 141 3.16 4.87 -15.03
C GLU A 141 2.29 5.37 -13.88
N VAL A 142 0.98 5.14 -13.92
CA VAL A 142 0.06 5.48 -12.81
C VAL A 142 0.41 4.75 -11.51
N CYS A 143 0.81 3.48 -11.60
CA CYS A 143 1.28 2.73 -10.43
C CYS A 143 2.59 3.29 -9.88
N VAL A 144 3.52 3.67 -10.75
CA VAL A 144 4.80 4.26 -10.36
C VAL A 144 4.60 5.61 -9.69
N ASP A 145 3.83 6.51 -10.30
CA ASP A 145 3.50 7.82 -9.70
C ASP A 145 2.89 7.67 -8.30
N ALA A 146 2.00 6.68 -8.14
CA ALA A 146 1.39 6.37 -6.86
C ALA A 146 2.40 5.80 -5.84
N ALA A 147 3.34 4.97 -6.29
CA ALA A 147 4.41 4.43 -5.44
C ALA A 147 5.38 5.51 -4.98
N GLU A 148 5.79 6.43 -5.86
CA GLU A 148 6.64 7.57 -5.52
C GLU A 148 5.92 8.52 -4.54
N SER A 149 4.64 8.80 -4.78
CA SER A 149 3.79 9.55 -3.84
C SER A 149 3.73 8.86 -2.47
N PHE A 150 3.58 7.53 -2.44
CA PHE A 150 3.62 6.76 -1.21
C PHE A 150 4.98 6.86 -0.50
N VAL A 151 6.10 6.81 -1.21
CA VAL A 151 7.46 6.96 -0.64
C VAL A 151 7.60 8.33 0.02
N GLN A 152 7.14 9.39 -0.62
CA GLN A 152 7.15 10.74 -0.04
C GLN A 152 6.32 10.81 1.26
N LEU A 153 5.12 10.24 1.25
CA LEU A 153 4.28 10.12 2.45
C LEU A 153 4.99 9.31 3.55
N LEU A 154 5.64 8.21 3.20
CA LEU A 154 6.35 7.37 4.16
C LEU A 154 7.52 8.11 4.82
N ARG A 155 8.26 8.93 4.05
CA ARG A 155 9.32 9.80 4.58
C ARG A 155 8.77 10.78 5.61
N ILE A 156 7.68 11.48 5.29
CA ILE A 156 7.01 12.41 6.22
C ILE A 156 6.53 11.67 7.46
N TYR A 157 5.90 10.51 7.28
CA TYR A 157 5.40 9.69 8.38
C TYR A 157 6.52 9.28 9.34
N ARG A 158 7.64 8.77 8.80
CA ARG A 158 8.80 8.37 9.59
C ARG A 158 9.42 9.56 10.31
N ALA A 159 9.49 10.72 9.67
CA ALA A 159 10.03 11.92 10.31
C ALA A 159 9.15 12.40 11.47
N LYS A 160 7.81 12.35 11.33
CA LYS A 160 6.86 12.81 12.35
C LYS A 160 6.68 11.82 13.51
N TRP A 161 6.51 10.53 13.22
CA TRP A 161 6.15 9.52 14.23
C TRP A 161 7.18 8.40 14.36
N GLY A 162 8.04 8.18 13.38
CA GLY A 162 8.92 7.03 13.32
C GLY A 162 8.19 5.73 12.94
N ILE A 163 8.91 4.61 12.96
CA ILE A 163 8.40 3.31 12.53
C ILE A 163 7.57 2.64 13.63
N ASP A 164 7.72 3.07 14.89
CA ASP A 164 7.06 2.45 16.04
C ASP A 164 5.54 2.56 16.03
N TYR A 165 5.00 3.60 15.38
CA TYR A 165 3.56 3.87 15.31
C TYR A 165 2.89 3.28 14.05
N MET A 166 3.65 2.62 13.18
CA MET A 166 3.08 2.00 11.98
C MET A 166 2.08 0.90 12.37
N CYS A 167 0.92 0.91 11.73
CA CYS A 167 -0.07 -0.15 11.86
C CYS A 167 0.04 -1.15 10.71
N LEU A 168 -0.59 -2.31 10.87
CA LEU A 168 -0.59 -3.37 9.85
C LEU A 168 -1.13 -2.87 8.49
N THR A 169 -2.05 -1.91 8.50
CA THR A 169 -2.58 -1.30 7.27
C THR A 169 -1.50 -0.55 6.50
N THR A 170 -0.75 0.35 7.15
CA THR A 170 0.39 1.05 6.54
C THR A 170 1.44 0.08 6.00
N VAL A 171 1.66 -1.01 6.71
CA VAL A 171 2.59 -2.07 6.36
C VAL A 171 2.13 -2.86 5.12
N SER A 172 0.83 -3.08 4.98
CA SER A 172 0.24 -3.63 3.75
C SER A 172 0.43 -2.68 2.57
N CYS A 173 0.25 -1.37 2.77
CA CYS A 173 0.51 -0.37 1.72
C CYS A 173 2.00 -0.34 1.31
N LEU A 174 2.92 -0.43 2.28
CA LEU A 174 4.37 -0.55 2.04
C LEU A 174 4.69 -1.77 1.18
N SER A 175 4.04 -2.89 1.46
CA SER A 175 4.18 -4.14 0.72
C SER A 175 3.80 -3.95 -0.75
N THR A 176 2.67 -3.30 -1.01
CA THR A 176 2.23 -2.95 -2.37
C THR A 176 3.27 -2.09 -3.09
N ALA A 177 3.74 -1.01 -2.46
CA ALA A 177 4.72 -0.10 -3.07
C ALA A 177 6.05 -0.80 -3.41
N LEU A 178 6.53 -1.70 -2.53
CA LEU A 178 7.74 -2.50 -2.78
C LEU A 178 7.61 -3.36 -4.04
N PHE A 179 6.50 -4.08 -4.20
CA PHE A 179 6.29 -4.91 -5.39
C PHE A 179 6.06 -4.09 -6.65
N THR A 180 5.42 -2.92 -6.54
CA THR A 180 5.26 -1.99 -7.66
C THR A 180 6.61 -1.50 -8.16
N LEU A 181 7.52 -1.07 -7.28
CA LEU A 181 8.83 -0.53 -7.69
C LEU A 181 9.85 -1.62 -8.06
N LEU A 182 9.67 -2.87 -7.62
CA LEU A 182 10.60 -3.97 -7.93
C LEU A 182 10.79 -4.19 -9.44
N SER A 183 9.75 -3.98 -10.23
CA SER A 183 9.79 -4.11 -11.70
C SER A 183 10.39 -2.87 -12.40
N GLU A 184 10.67 -1.81 -11.64
CA GLU A 184 11.02 -0.48 -12.15
C GLU A 184 12.47 -0.06 -11.84
N LEU A 185 13.28 -0.99 -11.33
CA LEU A 185 14.64 -0.73 -10.90
C LEU A 185 15.63 -0.48 -12.06
N GLY A 186 15.16 -0.17 -13.27
CA GLY A 186 16.01 0.36 -14.33
C GLY A 186 16.42 1.82 -14.08
N ASP A 187 15.55 2.59 -13.42
CA ASP A 187 15.77 4.00 -13.12
C ASP A 187 16.51 4.21 -11.78
N PRO A 188 17.61 5.00 -11.73
CA PRO A 188 18.35 5.25 -10.49
C PRO A 188 17.54 5.90 -9.35
N GLY A 189 16.62 6.81 -9.66
CA GLY A 189 15.73 7.44 -8.69
C GLY A 189 14.80 6.41 -8.05
N ARG A 190 14.20 5.55 -8.88
CA ARG A 190 13.33 4.46 -8.43
C ARG A 190 14.09 3.42 -7.59
N LYS A 191 15.38 3.18 -7.87
CA LYS A 191 16.25 2.35 -7.03
C LYS A 191 16.46 2.95 -5.63
N SER A 192 16.65 4.26 -5.54
CA SER A 192 16.78 4.95 -4.24
C SER A 192 15.49 4.85 -3.44
N ASP A 193 14.35 5.09 -4.08
CA ASP A 193 13.04 4.97 -3.45
C ASP A 193 12.74 3.54 -2.98
N PHE A 194 13.04 2.53 -3.81
CA PHE A 194 12.93 1.12 -3.42
C PHE A 194 13.83 0.78 -2.22
N THR A 195 15.06 1.31 -2.19
CA THR A 195 15.98 1.10 -1.07
C THR A 195 15.42 1.66 0.24
N GLU A 196 14.85 2.86 0.19
CA GLU A 196 14.19 3.48 1.35
C GLU A 196 13.03 2.61 1.86
N LEU A 197 12.19 2.07 0.96
CA LEU A 197 11.14 1.14 1.34
C LEU A 197 11.70 -0.15 1.99
N CYS A 198 12.78 -0.71 1.46
CA CYS A 198 13.44 -1.90 2.03
C CYS A 198 14.00 -1.65 3.43
N VAL A 199 14.55 -0.46 3.70
CA VAL A 199 15.01 -0.06 5.04
C VAL A 199 13.85 -0.09 6.04
N VAL A 200 12.70 0.46 5.66
CA VAL A 200 11.49 0.43 6.49
C VAL A 200 11.00 -0.99 6.70
N ALA A 201 10.91 -1.78 5.63
CA ALA A 201 10.44 -3.15 5.69
C ALA A 201 11.33 -4.02 6.58
N ARG A 202 12.66 -3.85 6.54
CA ARG A 202 13.59 -4.52 7.46
C ARG A 202 13.36 -4.15 8.91
N ALA A 203 13.09 -2.88 9.21
CA ALA A 203 12.76 -2.48 10.58
C ALA A 203 11.45 -3.12 11.05
N CYS A 204 10.43 -3.13 10.18
CA CYS A 204 9.13 -3.74 10.41
C CYS A 204 9.18 -5.27 10.55
N SER A 205 10.10 -5.96 9.85
CA SER A 205 10.24 -7.43 9.90
C SER A 205 10.66 -7.94 11.27
N ARG A 206 11.26 -7.10 12.12
CA ARG A 206 11.58 -7.44 13.51
C ARG A 206 10.33 -7.57 14.39
N LYS A 207 9.25 -6.86 14.04
CA LYS A 207 7.99 -6.80 14.81
C LYS A 207 6.92 -7.71 14.23
N TRP A 208 6.83 -7.80 12.91
CA TRP A 208 5.75 -8.53 12.24
C TRP A 208 6.28 -9.65 11.35
N PRO A 209 5.96 -10.92 11.67
CA PRO A 209 6.35 -12.07 10.86
C PRO A 209 5.92 -11.95 9.40
N ILE A 210 4.75 -11.39 9.11
CA ILE A 210 4.29 -11.20 7.72
C ILE A 210 5.29 -10.39 6.88
N ILE A 211 5.96 -9.41 7.48
CA ILE A 211 6.97 -8.59 6.78
C ILE A 211 8.31 -9.29 6.68
N LYS A 212 8.64 -10.14 7.65
CA LYS A 212 9.78 -11.05 7.52
C LYS A 212 9.60 -11.99 6.32
N GLY A 213 8.42 -12.59 6.16
CA GLY A 213 8.09 -13.40 4.98
C GLY A 213 8.14 -12.59 3.68
N LEU A 214 7.60 -11.37 3.70
CA LEU A 214 7.62 -10.48 2.54
C LEU A 214 9.03 -10.07 2.11
N MET A 215 9.91 -9.73 3.05
CA MET A 215 11.31 -9.42 2.78
C MET A 215 12.01 -10.59 2.09
N ARG A 216 11.73 -11.83 2.53
CA ARG A 216 12.25 -13.02 1.86
C ARG A 216 11.70 -13.18 0.45
N MET A 217 10.40 -12.98 0.24
CA MET A 217 9.83 -13.00 -1.11
C MET A 217 10.44 -11.95 -2.03
N LEU A 218 10.64 -10.72 -1.56
CA LEU A 218 11.29 -9.66 -2.35
C LEU A 218 12.71 -10.04 -2.75
N GLN A 219 13.49 -10.58 -1.81
CA GLN A 219 14.85 -11.05 -2.08
C GLN A 219 14.86 -12.16 -3.15
N LEU A 220 13.95 -13.14 -3.04
CA LEU A 220 13.85 -14.25 -3.98
C LEU A 220 13.36 -13.79 -5.35
N SER A 221 12.38 -12.89 -5.41
CA SER A 221 11.89 -12.28 -6.65
C SER A 221 12.97 -11.45 -7.35
N ALA A 222 13.73 -10.64 -6.60
CA ALA A 222 14.84 -9.88 -7.16
C ALA A 222 15.93 -10.77 -7.76
N ARG A 223 16.26 -11.90 -7.08
CA ARG A 223 17.20 -12.91 -7.60
C ARG A 223 16.67 -13.61 -8.85
N LYS A 224 15.42 -14.08 -8.80
CA LYS A 224 14.77 -14.79 -9.91
C LYS A 224 14.65 -13.93 -11.18
N ASN A 225 14.34 -12.65 -11.01
CA ASN A 225 14.17 -11.70 -12.11
C ASN A 225 15.48 -11.00 -12.50
N HIS A 226 16.63 -11.42 -11.95
CA HIS A 226 17.95 -10.85 -12.24
C HIS A 226 18.01 -9.31 -12.11
N VAL A 227 17.33 -8.76 -11.11
CA VAL A 227 17.19 -7.30 -10.96
C VAL A 227 18.49 -6.69 -10.43
N SER A 228 18.91 -5.58 -11.04
CA SER A 228 20.08 -4.81 -10.61
C SER A 228 19.75 -3.94 -9.39
N LEU A 229 20.08 -4.43 -8.20
CA LEU A 229 19.93 -3.70 -6.94
C LEU A 229 21.08 -2.71 -6.70
N LEU A 230 20.83 -1.68 -5.90
CA LEU A 230 21.91 -0.86 -5.36
C LEU A 230 22.72 -1.65 -4.33
N PRO A 231 24.02 -1.33 -4.13
CA PRO A 231 24.87 -1.99 -3.14
C PRO A 231 24.25 -1.99 -1.74
N GLU A 232 23.61 -0.90 -1.34
CA GLU A 232 22.97 -0.74 -0.04
C GLU A 232 21.78 -1.70 0.12
N THR A 233 20.93 -1.81 -0.90
CA THR A 233 19.80 -2.74 -0.89
C THR A 233 20.28 -4.19 -0.86
N HIS A 234 21.33 -4.50 -1.62
CA HIS A 234 21.92 -5.83 -1.64
C HIS A 234 22.49 -6.20 -0.27
N ALA A 235 23.29 -5.31 0.33
CA ALA A 235 23.83 -5.49 1.67
C ALA A 235 22.72 -5.69 2.72
N LEU A 236 21.62 -4.93 2.59
CA LEU A 236 20.45 -5.06 3.46
C LEU A 236 19.81 -6.45 3.39
N PHE A 237 19.70 -7.04 2.20
CA PHE A 237 19.18 -8.40 2.04
C PHE A 237 20.14 -9.47 2.58
N VAL A 238 21.46 -9.30 2.40
CA VAL A 238 22.47 -10.19 2.98
C VAL A 238 22.40 -10.15 4.51
N ASP A 239 22.36 -8.95 5.08
CA ASP A 239 22.21 -8.73 6.53
C ASP A 239 20.86 -9.29 7.05
N PHE A 240 19.79 -9.24 6.27
CA PHE A 240 18.51 -9.88 6.60
C PHE A 240 18.61 -11.40 6.70
N GLU A 241 19.22 -12.02 5.70
CA GLU A 241 19.43 -13.46 5.66
C GLU A 241 20.35 -13.93 6.80
N ALA A 242 21.32 -13.11 7.21
CA ALA A 242 22.25 -13.44 8.28
C ALA A 242 21.69 -13.23 9.70
N THR A 243 20.93 -12.16 9.94
CA THR A 243 20.59 -11.74 11.32
C THR A 243 19.12 -11.88 11.68
N ILE A 244 18.21 -11.95 10.70
CA ILE A 244 16.77 -11.97 10.95
C ILE A 244 16.15 -13.29 10.50
N TRP A 245 16.55 -13.83 9.35
CA TRP A 245 16.02 -15.10 8.83
C TRP A 245 16.70 -16.30 9.52
N GLU A 246 15.91 -17.14 10.19
CA GLU A 246 16.38 -18.33 10.89
C GLU A 246 15.88 -19.60 10.18
N ARG A 247 16.59 -20.73 10.35
CA ARG A 247 16.22 -22.01 9.70
C ARG A 247 14.80 -22.48 10.05
N HIS A 248 14.29 -22.14 11.23
CA HIS A 248 12.96 -22.54 11.65
C HIS A 248 11.86 -21.72 10.94
N ASP A 249 12.20 -20.55 10.40
CA ASP A 249 11.25 -19.73 9.63
C ASP A 249 10.84 -20.42 8.34
N ASP A 250 11.76 -21.11 7.66
CA ASP A 250 11.43 -21.83 6.42
C ASP A 250 10.28 -22.82 6.63
N ALA A 251 10.31 -23.58 7.74
CA ALA A 251 9.24 -24.52 8.09
C ALA A 251 7.96 -23.81 8.54
N ARG A 252 8.09 -22.70 9.28
CA ARG A 252 6.95 -21.92 9.80
C ARG A 252 6.19 -21.21 8.69
N PHE A 253 6.87 -20.54 7.77
CA PHE A 253 6.23 -19.92 6.60
C PHE A 253 5.67 -20.99 5.67
N LYS A 254 6.29 -22.18 5.59
CA LYS A 254 5.70 -23.32 4.90
C LYS A 254 4.33 -23.75 5.42
N GLY A 255 4.14 -23.73 6.73
CA GLY A 255 2.85 -24.04 7.35
C GLY A 255 1.82 -22.90 7.26
N ILE A 256 2.23 -21.66 7.54
CA ILE A 256 1.30 -20.53 7.71
C ILE A 256 0.96 -19.87 6.36
N TYR A 257 1.91 -19.85 5.43
CA TYR A 257 1.81 -19.16 4.16
C TYR A 257 2.31 -20.07 3.03
N PRO A 258 1.56 -21.12 2.65
CA PRO A 258 2.00 -22.11 1.67
C PRO A 258 2.36 -21.50 0.30
N ASN A 259 1.80 -20.33 -0.03
CA ASN A 259 2.11 -19.58 -1.25
C ASN A 259 3.41 -18.76 -1.18
N PHE A 260 4.01 -18.62 0.01
CA PHE A 260 5.29 -17.93 0.24
C PHE A 260 6.47 -18.93 0.22
N CYS A 261 6.18 -20.23 0.12
CA CYS A 261 7.17 -21.26 -0.07
C CYS A 261 7.66 -21.21 -1.50
N ILE A 262 8.93 -20.87 -1.68
CA ILE A 262 9.66 -21.10 -2.92
C ILE A 262 10.73 -22.14 -2.61
#